data_AF-A0A7C4RZH0-F1
#
_entry.id   AF-A0A7C4RZH0-F1
#
_cell.length_a   1.000
_cell.length_b   1.000
_cell.length_c   1.000
_cell.angle_alpha   90.00
_cell.angle_beta   90.00
_cell.angle_gamma   90.00
#
_symmetry.space_group_name_H-M   'P 1'
#
loop_
_entity.id
_entity.type
_entity.pdbx_description
1 polymer ?
#
loop_
_entity_poly.entity_id
_entity_poly.type
_entity_poly.pdbx_seq_one_letter_code
_entity_poly.pdbx_strand_id
1 'polypeptide(L)'
;MVRENVSVLIPLLVDRPLDETGSIWLVNREREIGYLSNVALHFPFGVFGVAGETGIGKTTVLNFVKPKGVYAEMVNISLRDTMESILYDLLYSLASKLENDDDVSDVARECKEWITKEVSTLKGFSLAITLLGTAEAKFEKAKAPRFNFFGARERLGMLLEKTIKAKGKFLLIIDELDKERKEDVLKVIDALKNQMLLDNLVVIFSLPFAIYREYLTDRMRWNEAGNLENVFKDIVFLEPLKALDIKEMVAKRLKEHLDLLEPEVLDVVADFTDGNPRDGLWILSKSIYDNIGESKLKKEHVVRTINRFVKEYVSIAGLTENQRRAISLLKDYFGPRDGILEILQKSGFKRTTAYSVLDQLIEKRFLIIREGNYRISGKFKFVDF
;
A
#
# COMPACT_ATOMS: atom_id res chain seq x y z
N MET A 1 36.24 -5.16 -23.63
CA MET A 1 34.79 -5.04 -23.40
C MET A 1 34.47 -5.74 -22.10
N VAL A 2 34.07 -4.99 -21.06
CA VAL A 2 33.40 -5.62 -19.91
C VAL A 2 32.05 -6.10 -20.45
N ARG A 3 31.78 -7.41 -20.39
CA ARG A 3 30.44 -7.91 -20.73
C ARG A 3 29.50 -7.41 -19.64
N GLU A 4 28.50 -6.62 -20.02
CA GLU A 4 27.40 -6.33 -19.11
C GLU A 4 26.76 -7.66 -18.70
N ASN A 5 26.57 -7.85 -17.40
CA ASN A 5 25.88 -8.99 -16.83
C ASN A 5 24.58 -8.52 -16.19
N VAL A 6 23.73 -9.46 -15.80
CA VAL A 6 22.40 -9.15 -15.24
C VAL A 6 22.47 -8.29 -13.95
N SER A 7 23.64 -8.18 -13.31
CA SER A 7 23.81 -7.39 -12.08
C SER A 7 23.51 -5.89 -12.25
N VAL A 8 23.68 -5.34 -13.46
CA VAL A 8 23.39 -3.94 -13.79
C VAL A 8 21.90 -3.61 -13.61
N LEU A 9 21.03 -4.62 -13.66
CA LEU A 9 19.58 -4.47 -13.52
C LEU A 9 19.11 -4.22 -12.08
N ILE A 10 19.89 -4.64 -11.08
CA ILE A 10 19.52 -4.57 -9.65
C ILE A 10 19.09 -3.16 -9.21
N PRO A 11 19.89 -2.08 -9.44
CA PRO A 11 19.50 -0.74 -9.03
C PRO A 11 18.23 -0.22 -9.72
N LEU A 12 17.89 -0.73 -10.92
CA LEU A 12 16.70 -0.33 -11.69
C LEU A 12 15.41 -0.97 -11.14
N LEU A 13 15.55 -2.08 -10.42
CA LEU A 13 14.45 -2.88 -9.87
C LEU A 13 14.16 -2.62 -8.40
N VAL A 14 14.81 -1.61 -7.80
CA VAL A 14 14.54 -1.24 -6.41
C VAL A 14 13.09 -0.75 -6.29
N ASP A 15 12.35 -1.34 -5.34
CA ASP A 15 11.00 -0.90 -5.00
C ASP A 15 11.08 0.46 -4.32
N ARG A 16 10.70 1.49 -5.07
CA ARG A 16 10.51 2.86 -4.59
C ARG A 16 9.23 3.39 -5.21
N PRO A 17 8.36 4.05 -4.42
CA PRO A 17 7.24 4.81 -4.98
C PRO A 17 7.75 5.79 -6.03
N LEU A 18 7.02 5.92 -7.13
CA LEU A 18 7.37 6.91 -8.14
C LEU A 18 7.01 8.31 -7.63
N ASP A 19 7.84 9.28 -7.96
CA ASP A 19 7.58 10.70 -7.75
C ASP A 19 7.35 11.40 -9.09
N GLU A 20 7.24 12.73 -9.08
CA GLU A 20 7.00 13.53 -10.29
C GLU A 20 8.03 13.29 -11.39
N THR A 21 9.30 13.06 -11.02
CA THR A 21 10.37 12.81 -11.98
C THR A 21 10.26 11.43 -12.62
N GLY A 22 9.56 10.51 -11.95
CA GLY A 22 9.28 9.16 -12.40
C GLY A 22 8.02 8.99 -13.25
N SER A 23 7.35 10.06 -13.69
CA SER A 23 6.12 10.00 -14.50
C SER A 23 6.25 9.11 -15.75
N ILE A 24 7.42 9.11 -16.39
CA ILE A 24 7.74 8.27 -17.55
C ILE A 24 7.67 6.75 -17.25
N TRP A 25 7.78 6.37 -15.98
CA TRP A 25 7.74 4.99 -15.50
C TRP A 25 6.38 4.59 -14.95
N LEU A 26 5.42 5.54 -14.88
CA LEU A 26 4.05 5.22 -14.50
C LEU A 26 3.42 4.33 -15.58
N VAL A 27 2.72 3.30 -15.13
CA VAL A 27 1.94 2.40 -15.98
C VAL A 27 0.56 2.30 -15.39
N ASN A 28 -0.44 2.65 -16.20
CA ASN A 28 -1.83 2.70 -15.78
C ASN A 28 -2.02 3.73 -14.63
N ARG A 29 -3.16 3.72 -13.95
CA ARG A 29 -3.53 4.60 -12.83
C ARG A 29 -3.90 6.05 -13.17
N GLU A 30 -3.85 6.45 -14.44
CA GLU A 30 -4.19 7.81 -14.86
C GLU A 30 -5.65 8.15 -14.53
N ARG A 31 -6.53 7.15 -14.60
CA ARG A 31 -7.94 7.31 -14.21
C ARG A 31 -8.09 7.65 -12.73
N GLU A 32 -7.45 6.90 -11.85
CA GLU A 32 -7.53 7.12 -10.40
C GLU A 32 -6.88 8.43 -9.99
N ILE A 33 -5.70 8.74 -10.55
CA ILE A 33 -5.00 10.02 -10.33
C ILE A 33 -5.85 11.20 -10.81
N GLY A 34 -6.42 11.09 -12.01
CA GLY A 34 -7.28 12.11 -12.59
C GLY A 34 -8.55 12.35 -11.77
N TYR A 35 -9.18 11.27 -11.30
CA TYR A 35 -10.34 11.37 -10.42
C TYR A 35 -10.01 12.06 -9.09
N LEU A 36 -8.95 11.63 -8.39
CA LEU A 36 -8.54 12.24 -7.12
C LEU A 36 -8.12 13.70 -7.29
N SER A 37 -7.47 14.03 -8.41
CA SER A 37 -7.11 15.42 -8.74
C SER A 37 -8.35 16.28 -9.00
N ASN A 38 -9.35 15.76 -9.70
CA ASN A 38 -10.63 16.44 -9.91
C ASN A 38 -11.40 16.62 -8.60
N VAL A 39 -11.37 15.61 -7.72
CA VAL A 39 -11.95 15.71 -6.37
C VAL A 39 -11.29 16.86 -5.62
N ALA A 40 -9.97 16.85 -5.52
CA ALA A 40 -9.21 17.89 -4.84
C ALA A 40 -9.40 19.28 -5.47
N LEU A 41 -9.63 19.38 -6.79
CA LEU A 41 -9.88 20.65 -7.47
C LEU A 41 -11.31 21.17 -7.26
N HIS A 42 -12.32 20.31 -7.26
CA HIS A 42 -13.73 20.74 -7.35
C HIS A 42 -14.58 20.52 -6.11
N PHE A 43 -14.29 19.51 -5.27
CA PHE A 43 -15.09 19.31 -4.05
C PHE A 43 -14.85 20.43 -3.04
N PRO A 44 -15.90 21.00 -2.41
CA PRO A 44 -15.74 22.13 -1.50
C PRO A 44 -14.96 21.74 -0.24
N PHE A 45 -15.21 20.54 0.29
CA PHE A 45 -14.48 19.93 1.39
C PHE A 45 -14.79 18.44 1.47
N GLY A 46 -13.99 17.69 2.24
CA GLY A 46 -14.36 16.34 2.66
C GLY A 46 -13.18 15.38 2.80
N VAL A 47 -13.49 14.21 3.34
CA VAL A 47 -12.54 13.11 3.55
C VAL A 47 -12.73 12.05 2.48
N PHE A 48 -11.65 11.63 1.86
CA PHE A 48 -11.58 10.63 0.80
C PHE A 48 -10.55 9.56 1.14
N GLY A 49 -10.69 8.40 0.52
CA GLY A 49 -9.78 7.27 0.70
C GLY A 49 -9.17 6.78 -0.60
N VAL A 50 -7.98 6.21 -0.51
CA VAL A 50 -7.37 5.34 -1.51
C VAL A 50 -7.07 4.01 -0.83
N ALA A 51 -7.67 2.94 -1.31
CA ALA A 51 -7.55 1.61 -0.72
C ALA A 51 -7.06 0.59 -1.75
N GLY A 52 -6.42 -0.46 -1.26
CA GLY A 52 -5.88 -1.52 -2.09
C GLY A 52 -4.88 -2.38 -1.33
N GLU A 53 -4.53 -3.52 -1.91
CA GLU A 53 -3.56 -4.43 -1.31
C GLU A 53 -2.18 -3.76 -1.11
N THR A 54 -1.40 -4.27 -0.17
CA THR A 54 -0.04 -3.78 0.08
C THR A 54 0.83 -3.99 -1.15
N GLY A 55 1.56 -2.96 -1.58
CA GLY A 55 2.41 -3.01 -2.78
C GLY A 55 1.71 -2.67 -4.10
N ILE A 56 0.40 -2.35 -4.08
CA ILE A 56 -0.38 -2.07 -5.29
C ILE A 56 -0.13 -0.69 -5.94
N GLY A 57 0.62 0.17 -5.26
CA GLY A 57 0.98 1.51 -5.75
C GLY A 57 0.15 2.67 -5.17
N LYS A 58 -0.40 2.55 -3.96
CA LYS A 58 -1.15 3.64 -3.30
C LYS A 58 -0.33 4.93 -3.16
N THR A 59 0.85 4.85 -2.54
CA THR A 59 1.79 5.98 -2.42
C THR A 59 2.15 6.57 -3.77
N THR A 60 2.39 5.73 -4.79
CA THR A 60 2.66 6.19 -6.16
C THR A 60 1.49 7.01 -6.70
N VAL A 61 0.25 6.52 -6.61
CA VAL A 61 -0.94 7.27 -7.04
C VAL A 61 -1.05 8.60 -6.32
N LEU A 62 -0.89 8.60 -4.99
CA LEU A 62 -0.98 9.79 -4.16
C LEU A 62 0.08 10.84 -4.50
N ASN A 63 1.32 10.43 -4.80
CA ASN A 63 2.40 11.33 -5.22
C ASN A 63 2.07 12.12 -6.50
N PHE A 64 1.21 11.58 -7.37
CA PHE A 64 0.79 12.23 -8.60
C PHE A 64 -0.49 13.08 -8.47
N VAL A 65 -1.17 13.07 -7.32
CA VAL A 65 -2.36 13.90 -7.09
C VAL A 65 -1.92 15.34 -6.79
N LYS A 66 -1.74 16.13 -7.87
CA LYS A 66 -1.28 17.52 -7.79
C LYS A 66 -2.12 18.44 -8.69
N PRO A 67 -3.37 18.74 -8.29
CA PRO A 67 -4.23 19.63 -9.05
C PRO A 67 -3.66 21.06 -9.10
N LYS A 68 -3.65 21.65 -10.30
CA LYS A 68 -3.19 23.03 -10.50
C LYS A 68 -4.09 24.00 -9.73
N GLY A 69 -3.48 24.95 -9.01
CA GLY A 69 -4.21 25.99 -8.28
C GLY A 69 -4.75 25.56 -6.90
N VAL A 70 -4.35 24.38 -6.41
CA VAL A 70 -4.62 23.92 -5.05
C VAL A 70 -3.29 23.74 -4.34
N TYR A 71 -3.17 24.27 -3.12
CA TYR A 71 -1.99 24.01 -2.30
C TYR A 71 -2.08 22.58 -1.78
N ALA A 72 -1.04 21.77 -1.95
CA ALA A 72 -1.09 20.35 -1.65
C ALA A 72 0.11 19.94 -0.80
N GLU A 73 -0.17 19.30 0.33
CA GLU A 73 0.87 18.72 1.19
C GLU A 73 0.59 17.24 1.45
N MET A 74 1.67 16.46 1.46
CA MET A 74 1.64 15.04 1.77
C MET A 74 2.45 14.77 3.03
N VAL A 75 1.80 14.08 3.97
CA VAL A 75 2.38 13.67 5.25
C VAL A 75 2.35 12.16 5.36
N ASN A 76 3.48 11.59 5.78
CA ASN A 76 3.64 10.15 5.98
C ASN A 76 3.62 9.86 7.48
N ILE A 77 2.65 9.07 7.93
CA ILE A 77 2.57 8.69 9.34
C ILE A 77 3.59 7.60 9.63
N SER A 78 4.59 7.92 10.43
CA SER A 78 5.66 7.02 10.86
C SER A 78 5.37 6.36 12.21
N LEU A 79 4.70 7.06 13.14
CA LEU A 79 4.34 6.54 14.46
C LEU A 79 2.88 6.08 14.53
N ARG A 80 2.68 4.82 14.93
CA ARG A 80 1.40 4.14 14.71
C ARG A 80 0.91 3.29 15.88
N ASP A 81 1.59 3.37 17.01
CA ASP A 81 1.32 2.51 18.16
C ASP A 81 -0.04 2.82 18.82
N THR A 82 -0.46 4.09 18.83
CA THR A 82 -1.73 4.53 19.40
C THR A 82 -2.37 5.64 18.58
N MET A 83 -3.65 5.92 18.86
CA MET A 83 -4.36 7.07 18.26
C MET A 83 -3.63 8.39 18.54
N GLU A 84 -3.14 8.56 19.78
CA GLU A 84 -2.40 9.75 20.21
C GLU A 84 -1.07 9.87 19.46
N SER A 85 -0.36 8.77 19.25
CA SER A 85 0.90 8.79 18.50
C SER A 85 0.68 9.24 17.05
N ILE A 86 -0.38 8.74 16.42
CA ILE A 86 -0.74 9.09 15.03
C ILE A 86 -1.11 10.57 14.92
N LEU A 87 -1.89 11.11 15.86
CA LEU A 87 -2.26 12.53 15.86
C LEU A 87 -1.03 13.43 16.08
N TYR A 88 -0.17 13.09 17.04
CA TYR A 88 1.05 13.85 17.29
C TYR A 88 1.97 13.83 16.08
N ASP A 89 2.13 12.68 15.43
CA ASP A 89 2.96 12.55 14.25
C ASP A 89 2.39 13.27 13.02
N LEU A 90 1.07 13.22 12.83
CA LEU A 90 0.37 14.00 11.81
C LEU A 90 0.63 15.50 11.98
N LEU A 91 0.39 16.03 13.19
CA LEU A 91 0.58 17.45 13.47
C LEU A 91 2.07 17.84 13.33
N TYR A 92 2.99 17.02 13.85
CA TYR A 92 4.43 17.27 13.72
C TYR A 92 4.90 17.28 12.27
N SER A 93 4.47 16.29 11.49
CA SER A 93 4.83 16.14 10.08
C SER A 93 4.29 17.30 9.24
N LEU A 94 3.03 17.66 9.44
CA LEU A 94 2.42 18.80 8.77
C LEU A 94 3.10 20.12 9.16
N ALA A 95 3.33 20.35 10.45
CA ALA A 95 4.04 21.53 10.93
C ALA A 95 5.46 21.63 10.35
N SER A 96 6.18 20.51 10.27
CA SER A 96 7.53 20.49 9.68
C SER A 96 7.54 20.77 8.18
N LYS A 97 6.48 20.40 7.44
CA LYS A 97 6.32 20.76 6.03
C LYS A 97 6.07 22.25 5.83
N LEU A 98 5.30 22.86 6.75
CA LEU A 98 4.86 24.25 6.67
C LEU A 98 5.79 25.26 7.37
N GLU A 99 6.81 24.82 8.11
CA GLU A 99 7.66 25.71 8.93
C GLU A 99 8.51 26.71 8.12
N ASN A 100 8.68 26.46 6.83
CA ASN A 100 9.39 27.32 5.88
C ASN A 100 8.46 28.05 4.90
N ASP A 101 7.14 27.92 5.06
CA ASP A 101 6.17 28.64 4.24
C ASP A 101 5.92 30.03 4.82
N ASP A 102 6.22 31.09 4.07
CA ASP A 102 6.20 32.47 4.56
C ASP A 102 4.86 32.88 5.20
N ASP A 103 3.72 32.36 4.72
CA ASP A 103 2.40 32.80 5.19
C ASP A 103 1.91 32.03 6.44
N VAL A 104 2.49 30.86 6.71
CA VAL A 104 2.03 29.89 7.74
C VAL A 104 3.12 29.54 8.75
N SER A 105 4.37 29.90 8.49
CA SER A 105 5.56 29.46 9.24
C SER A 105 5.49 29.72 10.74
N ASP A 106 4.97 30.87 11.19
CA ASP A 106 4.88 31.20 12.61
C ASP A 106 4.03 30.17 13.38
N VAL A 107 2.85 29.84 12.86
CA VAL A 107 1.93 28.86 13.47
C VAL A 107 2.52 27.45 13.38
N ALA A 108 3.13 27.13 12.25
CA ALA A 108 3.77 25.83 12.05
C ALA A 108 4.93 25.61 13.05
N ARG A 109 5.82 26.59 13.23
CA ARG A 109 6.91 26.54 14.21
C ARG A 109 6.37 26.43 15.64
N GLU A 110 5.34 27.20 15.99
CA GLU A 110 4.70 27.10 17.31
C GLU A 110 4.15 25.68 17.57
N CYS A 111 3.43 25.10 16.61
CA CYS A 111 2.92 23.73 16.72
C CYS A 111 4.06 22.70 16.88
N LYS A 112 5.12 22.82 16.09
CA LYS A 112 6.28 21.93 16.14
C LYS A 112 7.02 22.02 17.47
N GLU A 113 7.26 23.23 17.97
CA GLU A 113 7.87 23.46 19.27
C GLU A 113 7.01 22.90 20.41
N TRP A 114 5.71 23.11 20.35
CA TRP A 114 4.78 22.61 21.37
C TRP A 114 4.82 21.07 21.44
N ILE A 115 4.76 20.38 20.29
CA ILE A 115 4.88 18.92 20.25
C ILE A 115 6.22 18.47 20.83
N THR A 116 7.31 19.13 20.43
CA THR A 116 8.65 18.76 20.88
C THR A 116 8.78 18.89 22.40
N LYS A 117 8.21 19.96 22.98
CA LYS A 117 8.14 20.15 24.44
C LYS A 117 7.31 19.06 25.09
N GLU A 118 6.10 18.80 24.61
CA GLU A 118 5.24 17.74 25.14
C GLU A 118 5.95 16.38 25.10
N VAL A 119 6.51 15.98 23.95
CA VAL A 119 7.20 14.68 23.82
C VAL A 119 8.47 14.60 24.67
N SER A 120 9.22 15.69 24.84
CA SER A 120 10.38 15.71 25.75
C SER A 120 10.00 15.46 27.21
N THR A 121 8.78 15.82 27.63
CA THR A 121 8.27 15.51 28.97
C THR A 121 7.78 14.06 29.10
N LEU A 122 7.47 13.42 27.98
CA LEU A 122 7.02 12.03 27.87
C LEU A 122 8.24 11.11 27.67
N LYS A 123 9.01 10.86 28.74
CA LYS A 123 10.19 9.98 28.71
C LYS A 123 9.87 8.65 28.00
N GLY A 124 10.53 8.38 26.88
CA GLY A 124 10.45 7.11 26.13
C GLY A 124 9.67 7.14 24.82
N PHE A 125 9.07 8.27 24.43
CA PHE A 125 8.39 8.39 23.14
C PHE A 125 9.36 8.96 22.08
N SER A 126 9.90 8.10 21.21
CA SER A 126 10.71 8.57 20.07
C SER A 126 9.80 8.86 18.89
N LEU A 127 9.42 10.13 18.67
CA LEU A 127 9.03 10.59 17.33
C LEU A 127 10.18 10.23 16.38
N ALA A 128 9.85 9.52 15.30
CA ALA A 128 10.83 8.90 14.42
C ALA A 128 11.75 9.97 13.78
N ILE A 129 12.91 10.15 14.41
CA ILE A 129 14.21 10.56 13.86
C ILE A 129 14.24 11.90 13.10
N THR A 130 14.32 13.00 13.85
CA THR A 130 15.19 14.16 13.50
C THR A 130 15.63 14.98 14.74
N LEU A 131 15.88 14.32 15.87
CA LEU A 131 16.51 14.96 17.05
C LEU A 131 17.93 14.42 17.22
N LEU A 132 18.85 14.86 16.36
CA LEU A 132 20.28 14.81 16.65
C LEU A 132 20.59 15.92 17.66
N GLY A 133 20.69 15.56 18.93
CA GLY A 133 21.07 16.47 20.01
C GLY A 133 21.21 15.73 21.32
N THR A 134 22.46 15.52 21.73
CA THR A 134 22.92 14.80 22.94
C THR A 134 22.13 15.11 24.21
N ALA A 135 21.55 14.09 24.83
CA ALA A 135 21.22 14.11 26.26
C ALA A 135 21.31 12.68 26.83
N GLU A 136 22.37 12.43 27.60
CA GLU A 136 22.47 11.26 28.47
C GLU A 136 21.35 11.32 29.53
N ALA A 137 20.40 10.38 29.47
CA ALA A 137 19.32 10.31 30.47
C ALA A 137 19.42 9.00 31.27
N LYS A 138 19.77 9.15 32.55
CA LYS A 138 19.69 8.11 33.59
C LYS A 138 18.25 7.57 33.69
N PHE A 139 18.15 6.23 33.70
CA PHE A 139 16.90 5.49 33.87
C PHE A 139 16.38 5.57 35.32
N GLU A 140 15.24 6.21 35.51
CA GLU A 140 14.39 6.05 36.70
C GLU A 140 12.96 5.66 36.27
N LYS A 141 12.30 4.85 37.11
CA LYS A 141 11.07 4.08 36.84
C LYS A 141 9.90 4.91 36.26
N ALA A 142 9.30 4.38 35.20
CA ALA A 142 8.34 5.03 34.31
C ALA A 142 6.93 5.27 34.92
N LYS A 143 6.41 6.50 34.76
CA LYS A 143 4.98 6.78 34.67
C LYS A 143 4.60 6.83 33.18
N ALA A 144 3.52 6.18 32.79
CA ALA A 144 3.04 6.22 31.41
C ALA A 144 2.81 7.68 30.97
N PRO A 145 3.29 8.09 29.79
CA PRO A 145 3.12 9.44 29.28
C PRO A 145 1.63 9.78 29.10
N ARG A 146 1.17 10.92 29.63
CA ARG A 146 -0.18 11.44 29.34
C ARG A 146 -0.09 12.38 28.13
N PHE A 147 -0.49 11.90 26.96
CA PHE A 147 -0.62 12.74 25.77
C PHE A 147 -1.73 13.79 25.97
N ASN A 148 -1.45 15.04 25.61
CA ASN A 148 -2.46 16.09 25.56
C ASN A 148 -3.21 16.05 24.22
N PHE A 149 -4.06 15.04 24.09
CA PHE A 149 -4.85 14.80 22.88
C PHE A 149 -5.67 16.02 22.43
N PHE A 150 -6.35 16.68 23.38
CA PHE A 150 -7.14 17.88 23.09
C PHE A 150 -6.27 19.02 22.54
N GLY A 151 -5.13 19.29 23.18
CA GLY A 151 -4.20 20.34 22.74
C GLY A 151 -3.59 20.08 21.36
N ALA A 152 -3.33 18.82 21.02
CA ALA A 152 -2.87 18.43 19.68
C ALA A 152 -3.98 18.63 18.63
N ARG A 153 -5.21 18.23 18.95
CA ARG A 153 -6.36 18.39 18.06
C ARG A 153 -6.69 19.86 17.76
N GLU A 154 -6.65 20.72 18.78
CA GLU A 154 -6.85 22.17 18.61
C GLU A 154 -5.77 22.80 17.74
N ARG A 155 -4.50 22.42 17.96
CA ARG A 155 -3.37 22.92 17.14
C ARG A 155 -3.44 22.46 15.71
N LEU A 156 -3.85 21.22 15.46
CA LEU A 156 -4.11 20.75 14.11
C LEU A 156 -5.20 21.59 13.44
N GLY A 157 -6.32 21.82 14.12
CA GLY A 157 -7.39 22.70 13.59
C GLY A 157 -6.87 24.10 13.26
N MET A 158 -6.13 24.72 14.19
CA MET A 158 -5.52 26.05 13.98
C MET A 158 -4.58 26.08 12.78
N LEU A 159 -3.70 25.08 12.64
CA LEU A 159 -2.74 24.99 11.53
C LEU A 159 -3.46 24.82 10.19
N LEU A 160 -4.49 23.96 10.13
CA LEU A 160 -5.32 23.75 8.94
C LEU A 160 -6.05 25.04 8.55
N GLU A 161 -6.74 25.68 9.49
CA GLU A 161 -7.47 26.94 9.24
C GLU A 161 -6.54 28.06 8.76
N LYS A 162 -5.36 28.21 9.37
CA LYS A 162 -4.36 29.21 8.95
C LYS A 162 -3.89 28.94 7.52
N THR A 163 -3.63 27.67 7.19
CA THR A 163 -3.21 27.26 5.84
C THR A 163 -4.28 27.58 4.81
N ILE A 164 -5.54 27.23 5.10
CA ILE A 164 -6.69 27.53 4.22
C ILE A 164 -6.85 29.04 4.02
N LYS A 165 -6.76 29.84 5.10
CA LYS A 165 -6.87 31.30 5.00
C LYS A 165 -5.75 31.92 4.16
N ALA A 166 -4.53 31.39 4.25
CA ALA A 166 -3.37 31.89 3.51
C ALA A 166 -3.34 31.44 2.04
N LYS A 167 -3.64 30.16 1.79
CA LYS A 167 -3.43 29.51 0.49
C LYS A 167 -4.72 29.27 -0.30
N GLY A 168 -5.88 29.54 0.29
CA GLY A 168 -7.18 29.22 -0.28
C GLY A 168 -7.48 27.73 -0.14
N LYS A 169 -7.60 27.02 -1.26
CA LYS A 169 -7.92 25.59 -1.23
C LYS A 169 -6.72 24.74 -0.83
N PHE A 170 -6.92 23.88 0.16
CA PHE A 170 -5.89 23.00 0.69
C PHE A 170 -6.22 21.52 0.49
N LEU A 171 -5.29 20.79 -0.11
CA LEU A 171 -5.27 19.35 -0.20
C LEU A 171 -4.27 18.78 0.80
N LEU A 172 -4.75 17.99 1.76
CA LEU A 172 -3.91 17.24 2.68
C LEU A 172 -3.97 15.75 2.36
N ILE A 173 -2.83 15.17 1.98
CA ILE A 173 -2.69 13.73 1.72
C ILE A 173 -2.01 13.09 2.93
N ILE A 174 -2.65 12.09 3.53
CA ILE A 174 -2.14 11.35 4.68
C ILE A 174 -1.87 9.90 4.25
N ASP A 175 -0.60 9.54 4.13
CA ASP A 175 -0.17 8.20 3.69
C ASP A 175 0.29 7.33 4.86
N GLU A 176 0.42 6.04 4.55
CA GLU A 176 0.90 4.95 5.38
C GLU A 176 0.02 4.49 6.54
N LEU A 177 -1.21 5.02 6.69
CA LEU A 177 -2.22 4.42 7.59
C LEU A 177 -2.69 3.04 7.10
N ASP A 178 -2.40 2.66 5.86
CA ASP A 178 -2.77 1.37 5.27
C ASP A 178 -2.07 0.16 5.90
N LYS A 179 -0.99 0.37 6.65
CA LYS A 179 -0.28 -0.69 7.38
C LYS A 179 -0.84 -0.95 8.77
N GLU A 180 -1.81 -0.15 9.21
CA GLU A 180 -2.43 -0.27 10.52
C GLU A 180 -3.68 -1.13 10.54
N ARG A 181 -4.06 -1.56 11.74
CA ARG A 181 -5.33 -2.27 11.95
C ARG A 181 -6.49 -1.34 11.61
N LYS A 182 -7.49 -1.92 10.96
CA LYS A 182 -8.73 -1.25 10.54
C LYS A 182 -9.32 -0.42 11.69
N GLU A 183 -9.44 -1.01 12.88
CA GLU A 183 -10.06 -0.39 14.05
C GLU A 183 -9.28 0.85 14.54
N ASP A 184 -7.95 0.81 14.44
CA ASP A 184 -7.08 1.89 14.90
C ASP A 184 -7.13 3.07 13.91
N VAL A 185 -7.13 2.79 12.60
CA VAL A 185 -7.33 3.81 11.55
C VAL A 185 -8.68 4.50 11.70
N LEU A 186 -9.76 3.74 11.91
CA LEU A 186 -11.10 4.31 12.05
C LEU A 186 -11.22 5.21 13.29
N LYS A 187 -10.61 4.83 14.42
CA LYS A 187 -10.58 5.69 15.62
C LYS A 187 -9.88 7.01 15.35
N VAL A 188 -8.75 7.00 14.64
CA VAL A 188 -8.03 8.23 14.27
C VAL A 188 -8.90 9.13 13.40
N ILE A 189 -9.53 8.56 12.38
CA ILE A 189 -10.35 9.37 11.46
C ILE A 189 -11.57 9.94 12.17
N ASP A 190 -12.23 9.16 13.04
CA ASP A 190 -13.36 9.64 13.85
C ASP A 190 -12.94 10.76 14.82
N ALA A 191 -11.79 10.59 15.48
CA ALA A 191 -11.18 11.58 16.36
C ALA A 191 -10.91 12.94 15.69
N LEU A 192 -10.55 12.91 14.41
CA LEU A 192 -10.13 14.08 13.63
C LEU A 192 -11.22 14.60 12.70
N LYS A 193 -12.38 13.95 12.68
CA LYS A 193 -13.50 14.26 11.77
C LYS A 193 -13.85 15.73 11.75
N ASN A 194 -13.95 16.37 12.91
CA ASN A 194 -14.32 17.78 13.00
C ASN A 194 -13.24 18.71 12.43
N GLN A 195 -11.96 18.37 12.59
CA GLN A 195 -10.84 19.14 12.07
C GLN A 195 -10.69 18.97 10.55
N MET A 196 -11.23 17.90 9.99
CA MET A 196 -11.14 17.56 8.56
C MET A 196 -12.34 18.02 7.74
N LEU A 197 -13.41 18.49 8.39
CA LEU A 197 -14.62 19.02 7.76
C LEU A 197 -14.61 20.56 7.71
N LEU A 198 -13.46 21.13 7.35
CA LEU A 198 -13.30 22.57 7.14
C LEU A 198 -13.59 22.91 5.67
N ASP A 199 -14.27 24.03 5.42
CA ASP A 199 -14.47 24.52 4.05
C ASP A 199 -13.11 24.76 3.37
N ASN A 200 -13.04 24.41 2.08
CA ASN A 200 -11.83 24.44 1.25
C ASN A 200 -10.72 23.45 1.67
N LEU A 201 -11.02 22.47 2.54
CA LEU A 201 -10.11 21.37 2.88
C LEU A 201 -10.57 20.04 2.27
N VAL A 202 -9.70 19.44 1.45
CA VAL A 202 -9.86 18.05 1.00
C VAL A 202 -8.77 17.22 1.65
N VAL A 203 -9.17 16.13 2.32
CA VAL A 203 -8.25 15.18 2.94
C VAL A 203 -8.32 13.83 2.22
N ILE A 204 -7.18 13.29 1.80
CA ILE A 204 -7.09 11.98 1.15
C ILE A 204 -6.23 11.04 2.01
N PHE A 205 -6.80 9.94 2.45
CA PHE A 205 -6.10 8.92 3.23
C PHE A 205 -5.69 7.72 2.38
N SER A 206 -4.49 7.18 2.63
CA SER A 206 -4.15 5.80 2.26
C SER A 206 -4.74 4.84 3.28
N LEU A 207 -5.62 3.94 2.85
CA LEU A 207 -6.43 3.10 3.73
C LEU A 207 -6.11 1.60 3.60
N PRO A 208 -6.24 0.82 4.69
CA PRO A 208 -6.20 -0.63 4.62
C PRO A 208 -7.33 -1.18 3.72
N PHE A 209 -7.05 -2.22 2.93
CA PHE A 209 -8.05 -2.86 2.07
C PHE A 209 -9.29 -3.36 2.85
N ALA A 210 -9.13 -3.69 4.13
CA ALA A 210 -10.24 -4.09 5.00
C ALA A 210 -11.31 -2.99 5.14
N ILE A 211 -10.93 -1.71 5.18
CA ILE A 211 -11.88 -0.58 5.26
C ILE A 211 -12.71 -0.51 3.98
N TYR A 212 -12.09 -0.69 2.81
CA TYR A 212 -12.82 -0.65 1.54
C TYR A 212 -13.87 -1.76 1.42
N ARG A 213 -13.56 -2.99 1.89
CA ARG A 213 -14.54 -4.09 1.89
C ARG A 213 -15.76 -3.79 2.75
N GLU A 214 -15.55 -3.17 3.91
CA GLU A 214 -16.62 -2.72 4.79
C GLU A 214 -17.41 -1.57 4.14
N TYR A 215 -16.72 -0.58 3.59
CA TYR A 215 -17.34 0.55 2.87
C TYR A 215 -18.23 0.10 1.70
N LEU A 216 -17.79 -0.87 0.89
CA LEU A 216 -18.63 -1.45 -0.16
C LEU A 216 -19.88 -2.12 0.41
N THR A 217 -19.73 -2.84 1.51
CA THR A 217 -20.86 -3.50 2.17
C THR A 217 -21.86 -2.47 2.68
N ASP A 218 -21.37 -1.39 3.30
CA ASP A 218 -22.17 -0.29 3.80
C ASP A 218 -22.95 0.42 2.67
N ARG A 219 -22.26 0.76 1.56
CA ARG A 219 -22.85 1.40 0.37
C ARG A 219 -23.96 0.61 -0.30
N MET A 220 -23.91 -0.72 -0.18
CA MET A 220 -24.90 -1.62 -0.76
C MET A 220 -26.10 -1.86 0.17
N ARG A 221 -26.07 -1.39 1.43
CA ARG A 221 -27.22 -1.47 2.33
C ARG A 221 -28.27 -0.44 1.92
N TRP A 222 -29.45 -0.92 1.58
CA TRP A 222 -30.58 -0.08 1.26
C TRP A 222 -31.14 0.57 2.55
N ASN A 223 -31.17 1.91 2.63
CA ASN A 223 -31.78 2.73 3.69
C ASN A 223 -31.11 2.77 5.08
N GLU A 224 -29.90 2.25 5.25
CA GLU A 224 -29.12 2.45 6.49
C GLU A 224 -27.77 3.07 6.13
N ALA A 225 -27.57 4.36 6.45
CA ALA A 225 -26.28 4.99 6.26
C ALA A 225 -25.24 4.27 7.13
N GLY A 226 -24.28 3.60 6.48
CA GLY A 226 -23.20 2.92 7.18
C GLY A 226 -22.30 3.91 7.91
N ASN A 227 -21.59 3.44 8.94
CA ASN A 227 -20.70 4.31 9.72
C ASN A 227 -19.60 4.94 8.84
N LEU A 228 -19.12 4.21 7.83
CA LEU A 228 -18.06 4.70 6.93
C LEU A 228 -18.56 5.72 5.91
N GLU A 229 -19.83 5.69 5.52
CA GLU A 229 -20.42 6.69 4.62
C GLU A 229 -20.52 8.08 5.27
N ASN A 230 -20.67 8.11 6.59
CA ASN A 230 -20.66 9.35 7.38
C ASN A 230 -19.27 9.96 7.53
N VAL A 231 -18.22 9.22 7.17
CA VAL A 231 -16.82 9.62 7.28
C VAL A 231 -16.27 9.96 5.90
N PHE A 232 -16.34 9.02 4.96
CA PHE A 232 -15.77 9.16 3.63
C PHE A 232 -16.81 9.60 2.62
N LYS A 233 -16.51 10.66 1.87
CA LYS A 233 -17.27 11.04 0.69
C LYS A 233 -17.12 10.01 -0.42
N ASP A 234 -15.91 9.50 -0.59
CA ASP A 234 -15.63 8.36 -1.46
C ASP A 234 -14.33 7.62 -1.09
N ILE A 235 -14.20 6.36 -1.52
CA ILE A 235 -12.97 5.56 -1.42
C ILE A 235 -12.64 4.98 -2.79
N VAL A 236 -11.52 5.42 -3.37
CA VAL A 236 -10.98 4.91 -4.62
C VAL A 236 -10.24 3.61 -4.37
N PHE A 237 -10.65 2.54 -5.05
CA PHE A 237 -9.98 1.25 -4.98
C PHE A 237 -8.97 1.07 -6.10
N LEU A 238 -7.72 0.75 -5.73
CA LEU A 238 -6.68 0.38 -6.67
C LEU A 238 -6.75 -1.12 -6.95
N GLU A 239 -7.34 -1.47 -8.08
CA GLU A 239 -7.37 -2.84 -8.56
C GLU A 239 -5.97 -3.36 -8.90
N PRO A 240 -5.70 -4.66 -8.75
CA PRO A 240 -4.44 -5.24 -9.21
C PRO A 240 -4.19 -5.03 -10.70
N LEU A 241 -2.92 -4.77 -11.03
CA LEU A 241 -2.51 -4.52 -12.40
C LEU A 241 -2.73 -5.76 -13.28
N LYS A 242 -3.00 -5.53 -14.56
CA LYS A 242 -3.06 -6.64 -15.52
C LYS A 242 -1.66 -7.20 -15.75
N ALA A 243 -1.58 -8.43 -16.23
CA ALA A 243 -0.29 -9.05 -16.57
C ALA A 243 0.50 -8.19 -17.57
N LEU A 244 -0.17 -7.61 -18.57
CA LEU A 244 0.47 -6.70 -19.53
C LEU A 244 1.05 -5.44 -18.86
N ASP A 245 0.32 -4.84 -17.92
CA ASP A 245 0.77 -3.67 -17.17
C ASP A 245 2.03 -3.98 -16.33
N ILE A 246 2.10 -5.18 -15.73
CA ILE A 246 3.30 -5.62 -14.99
C ILE A 246 4.50 -5.75 -15.94
N LYS A 247 4.31 -6.33 -17.13
CA LYS A 247 5.37 -6.46 -18.14
C LYS A 247 5.83 -5.10 -18.63
N GLU A 248 4.90 -4.19 -18.93
CA GLU A 248 5.21 -2.83 -19.35
C GLU A 248 5.98 -2.08 -18.26
N MET A 249 5.57 -2.19 -17.00
CA MET A 249 6.25 -1.55 -15.87
C MET A 249 7.70 -2.01 -15.77
N VAL A 250 7.95 -3.32 -15.85
CA VAL A 250 9.31 -3.87 -15.83
C VAL A 250 10.09 -3.39 -17.06
N ALA A 251 9.50 -3.46 -18.25
CA ALA A 251 10.16 -3.04 -19.50
C ALA A 251 10.55 -1.55 -19.46
N LYS A 252 9.66 -0.66 -18.99
CA LYS A 252 9.95 0.78 -18.83
C LYS A 252 11.11 1.05 -17.86
N ARG A 253 11.22 0.27 -16.78
CA ARG A 253 12.31 0.40 -15.80
C ARG A 253 13.65 -0.10 -16.33
N LEU A 254 13.65 -1.21 -17.06
CA LEU A 254 14.88 -1.79 -17.60
C LEU A 254 15.37 -1.05 -18.86
N LYS A 255 14.44 -0.46 -19.62
CA LYS A 255 14.66 0.39 -20.80
C LYS A 255 15.71 -0.20 -21.75
N GLU A 256 16.96 0.27 -21.66
CA GLU A 256 18.08 -0.07 -22.55
C GLU A 256 18.69 -1.45 -22.25
N HIS A 257 18.41 -2.03 -21.08
CA HIS A 257 18.97 -3.32 -20.63
C HIS A 257 17.96 -4.48 -20.75
N LEU A 258 16.88 -4.31 -21.52
CA LEU A 258 15.85 -5.34 -21.66
C LEU A 258 16.37 -6.59 -22.39
N ASP A 259 17.41 -6.42 -23.22
CA ASP A 259 18.10 -7.50 -23.95
C ASP A 259 18.80 -8.50 -23.02
N LEU A 260 19.08 -8.11 -21.78
CA LEU A 260 19.59 -8.98 -20.71
C LEU A 260 18.54 -9.95 -20.17
N LEU A 261 17.28 -9.88 -20.62
CA LEU A 261 16.20 -10.81 -20.29
C LEU A 261 15.76 -11.58 -21.55
N GLU A 262 15.43 -12.86 -21.40
CA GLU A 262 14.63 -13.57 -22.40
C GLU A 262 13.15 -13.13 -22.31
N PRO A 263 12.41 -13.07 -23.43
CA PRO A 263 11.01 -12.60 -23.45
C PRO A 263 10.11 -13.29 -22.42
N GLU A 264 10.27 -14.60 -22.24
CA GLU A 264 9.48 -15.46 -21.36
C GLU A 264 9.69 -15.16 -19.87
N VAL A 265 10.77 -14.44 -19.51
CA VAL A 265 11.00 -13.99 -18.12
C VAL A 265 9.87 -13.09 -17.67
N LEU A 266 9.45 -12.15 -18.52
CA LEU A 266 8.39 -11.20 -18.18
C LEU A 266 7.04 -11.90 -18.02
N ASP A 267 6.79 -12.98 -18.75
CA ASP A 267 5.60 -13.81 -18.60
C ASP A 267 5.55 -14.47 -17.22
N VAL A 268 6.65 -15.11 -16.81
CA VAL A 268 6.75 -15.76 -15.49
C VAL A 268 6.64 -14.75 -14.36
N VAL A 269 7.31 -13.60 -14.48
CA VAL A 269 7.22 -12.51 -13.49
C VAL A 269 5.77 -12.02 -13.40
N ALA A 270 5.14 -11.67 -14.52
CA ALA A 270 3.76 -11.17 -14.52
C ALA A 270 2.78 -12.17 -13.91
N ASP A 271 2.89 -13.45 -14.29
CA ASP A 271 2.06 -14.52 -13.72
C ASP A 271 2.24 -14.62 -12.20
N PHE A 272 3.48 -14.61 -11.71
CA PHE A 272 3.81 -14.73 -10.28
C PHE A 272 3.13 -13.66 -9.41
N THR A 273 3.04 -12.43 -9.91
CA THR A 273 2.62 -11.27 -9.10
C THR A 273 1.15 -11.23 -8.71
N ASP A 274 0.28 -11.95 -9.44
CA ASP A 274 -1.16 -11.73 -9.39
C ASP A 274 -1.60 -10.26 -9.58
N GLY A 275 -0.79 -9.46 -10.27
CA GLY A 275 -1.02 -8.03 -10.51
C GLY A 275 -0.45 -7.09 -9.44
N ASN A 276 0.38 -7.58 -8.52
CA ASN A 276 1.09 -6.78 -7.54
C ASN A 276 2.44 -6.27 -8.11
N PRO A 277 2.61 -4.96 -8.37
CA PRO A 277 3.84 -4.42 -8.94
C PRO A 277 5.08 -4.65 -8.07
N ARG A 278 4.96 -4.51 -6.75
CA ARG A 278 6.07 -4.74 -5.80
C ARG A 278 6.58 -6.18 -5.89
N ASP A 279 5.68 -7.16 -5.94
CA ASP A 279 6.06 -8.57 -6.04
C ASP A 279 6.84 -8.85 -7.35
N GLY A 280 6.52 -8.13 -8.44
CA GLY A 280 7.18 -8.28 -9.73
C GLY A 280 8.61 -7.79 -9.72
N LEU A 281 8.84 -6.60 -9.16
CA LEU A 281 10.18 -6.06 -8.96
C LEU A 281 11.00 -6.95 -8.01
N TRP A 282 10.39 -7.40 -6.93
CA TRP A 282 11.04 -8.22 -5.92
C TRP A 282 11.49 -9.58 -6.47
N ILE A 283 10.60 -10.34 -7.13
CA ILE A 283 10.96 -11.68 -7.62
C ILE A 283 12.01 -11.61 -8.72
N LEU A 284 11.94 -10.59 -9.59
CA LEU A 284 12.92 -10.39 -10.64
C LEU A 284 14.29 -10.04 -10.05
N SER A 285 14.34 -9.08 -9.11
CA SER A 285 15.56 -8.73 -8.38
C SER A 285 16.17 -9.96 -7.68
N LYS A 286 15.34 -10.76 -7.00
CA LYS A 286 15.81 -11.98 -6.33
C LYS A 286 16.39 -12.99 -7.31
N SER A 287 15.74 -13.16 -8.47
CA SER A 287 16.21 -14.06 -9.53
C SER A 287 17.54 -13.59 -10.11
N ILE A 288 17.76 -12.28 -10.22
CA ILE A 288 19.04 -11.71 -10.65
C ILE A 288 20.13 -11.95 -9.60
N TYR A 289 19.85 -11.75 -8.31
CA TYR A 289 20.81 -12.02 -7.23
C TYR A 289 21.26 -13.48 -7.21
N ASP A 290 20.34 -14.42 -7.41
CA ASP A 290 20.66 -15.85 -7.47
C ASP A 290 21.53 -16.22 -8.68
N ASN A 291 21.55 -15.37 -9.71
CA ASN A 291 22.17 -15.63 -11.00
C ASN A 291 23.08 -14.47 -11.43
N ILE A 292 23.74 -13.80 -10.46
CA ILE A 292 24.44 -12.52 -10.69
C ILE A 292 25.58 -12.59 -11.71
N GLY A 293 26.15 -13.80 -11.91
CA GLY A 293 27.21 -14.06 -12.88
C GLY A 293 26.71 -14.31 -14.30
N GLU A 294 25.39 -14.43 -14.51
CA GLU A 294 24.81 -14.73 -15.81
C GLU A 294 24.85 -13.52 -16.74
N SER A 295 25.11 -13.78 -18.02
CA SER A 295 25.04 -12.76 -19.06
C SER A 295 23.61 -12.42 -19.47
N LYS A 296 22.67 -13.36 -19.27
CA LYS A 296 21.27 -13.21 -19.62
C LYS A 296 20.39 -13.99 -18.66
N LEU A 297 19.31 -13.36 -18.19
CA LEU A 297 18.33 -14.00 -17.33
C LEU A 297 17.33 -14.80 -18.18
N LYS A 298 17.18 -16.08 -17.86
CA LYS A 298 16.29 -17.01 -18.56
C LYS A 298 15.07 -17.36 -17.72
N LYS A 299 14.05 -17.91 -18.37
CA LYS A 299 12.82 -18.39 -17.71
C LYS A 299 13.13 -19.36 -16.55
N GLU A 300 14.05 -20.30 -16.76
CA GLU A 300 14.39 -21.34 -15.78
C GLU A 300 15.06 -20.77 -14.53
N HIS A 301 15.74 -19.62 -14.65
CA HIS A 301 16.33 -18.93 -13.50
C HIS A 301 15.23 -18.43 -12.56
N VAL A 302 14.22 -17.76 -13.12
CA VAL A 302 13.10 -17.21 -12.35
C VAL A 302 12.24 -18.31 -11.75
N VAL A 303 11.89 -19.33 -12.53
CA VAL A 303 11.09 -20.48 -12.05
C VAL A 303 11.79 -21.18 -10.88
N ARG A 304 13.11 -21.37 -10.95
CA ARG A 304 13.89 -21.98 -9.87
C ARG A 304 13.88 -21.12 -8.60
N THR A 305 14.04 -19.81 -8.73
CA THR A 305 13.95 -18.87 -7.60
C THR A 305 12.56 -18.91 -6.96
N ILE A 306 11.48 -18.89 -7.75
CA ILE A 306 10.10 -19.02 -7.26
C ILE A 306 9.93 -20.35 -6.52
N ASN A 307 10.28 -21.47 -7.15
CA ASN A 307 10.10 -22.82 -6.58
C ASN A 307 10.83 -22.94 -5.24
N ARG A 308 12.07 -22.45 -5.14
CA ARG A 308 12.84 -22.44 -3.89
C ARG A 308 12.14 -21.64 -2.79
N PHE A 309 11.78 -20.39 -3.05
CA PHE A 309 11.17 -19.50 -2.05
C PHE A 309 9.80 -20.01 -1.60
N VAL A 310 8.98 -20.48 -2.53
CA VAL A 310 7.62 -20.89 -2.22
C VAL A 310 7.61 -22.24 -1.51
N LYS A 311 8.57 -23.13 -1.77
CA LYS A 311 8.75 -24.38 -1.00
C LYS A 311 9.03 -24.11 0.48
N GLU A 312 9.86 -23.11 0.80
CA GLU A 312 10.09 -22.68 2.18
C GLU A 312 8.77 -22.22 2.82
N TYR A 313 7.98 -21.41 2.14
CA TYR A 313 6.68 -20.94 2.64
C TYR A 313 5.65 -22.07 2.80
N VAL A 314 5.52 -22.95 1.81
CA VAL A 314 4.62 -24.11 1.82
C VAL A 314 4.96 -25.06 2.96
N SER A 315 6.25 -25.26 3.26
CA SER A 315 6.69 -26.09 4.37
C SER A 315 6.14 -25.59 5.71
N ILE A 316 6.05 -24.26 5.87
CA ILE A 316 5.49 -23.60 7.05
C ILE A 316 3.95 -23.64 7.05
N ALA A 317 3.32 -23.51 5.87
CA ALA A 317 1.86 -23.47 5.73
C ALA A 317 1.14 -24.81 6.00
N GLY A 318 1.89 -25.92 6.11
CA GLY A 318 1.35 -27.24 6.49
C GLY A 318 0.28 -27.76 5.53
N LEU A 319 0.57 -27.77 4.22
CA LEU A 319 -0.37 -28.29 3.23
C LEU A 319 -0.51 -29.82 3.30
N THR A 320 -1.76 -30.30 3.29
CA THR A 320 -2.07 -31.73 3.18
C THR A 320 -1.82 -32.25 1.77
N GLU A 321 -1.68 -33.57 1.62
CA GLU A 321 -1.47 -34.21 0.31
C GLU A 321 -2.58 -33.89 -0.69
N ASN A 322 -3.83 -33.88 -0.23
CA ASN A 322 -4.98 -33.52 -1.06
C ASN A 322 -4.92 -32.06 -1.53
N GLN A 323 -4.45 -31.14 -0.68
CA GLN A 323 -4.28 -29.74 -1.06
C GLN A 323 -3.16 -29.57 -2.08
N ARG A 324 -2.01 -30.22 -1.88
CA ARG A 324 -0.89 -30.21 -2.85
C ARG A 324 -1.33 -30.74 -4.21
N ARG A 325 -1.99 -31.90 -4.22
CA ARG A 325 -2.53 -32.52 -5.42
C ARG A 325 -3.55 -31.61 -6.12
N ALA A 326 -4.43 -30.95 -5.37
CA ALA A 326 -5.39 -30.00 -5.92
C ALA A 326 -4.70 -28.78 -6.56
N ILE A 327 -3.69 -28.20 -5.92
CA ILE A 327 -2.92 -27.07 -6.50
C ILE A 327 -2.28 -27.48 -7.82
N SER A 328 -1.62 -28.64 -7.87
CA SER A 328 -0.97 -29.14 -9.09
C SER A 328 -1.97 -29.37 -10.25
N LEU A 329 -3.18 -29.86 -9.95
CA LEU A 329 -4.23 -30.09 -10.95
C LEU A 329 -4.85 -28.78 -11.48
N LEU A 330 -4.88 -27.74 -10.65
CA LEU A 330 -5.58 -26.48 -10.94
C LEU A 330 -4.64 -25.36 -11.42
N LYS A 331 -3.34 -25.64 -11.58
CA LYS A 331 -2.30 -24.63 -11.85
C LYS A 331 -2.58 -23.70 -13.05
N ASP A 332 -3.22 -24.23 -14.09
CA ASP A 332 -3.54 -23.52 -15.34
C ASP A 332 -5.05 -23.24 -15.48
N TYR A 333 -5.85 -23.57 -14.46
CA TYR A 333 -7.28 -23.35 -14.50
C TYR A 333 -7.62 -21.88 -14.21
N PHE A 334 -8.48 -21.31 -15.05
CA PHE A 334 -9.16 -20.05 -14.82
C PHE A 334 -10.62 -20.18 -15.26
N GLY A 335 -11.54 -20.03 -14.33
CA GLY A 335 -12.96 -20.18 -14.63
C GLY A 335 -13.85 -20.26 -13.39
N PRO A 336 -15.14 -20.63 -13.55
CA PRO A 336 -16.09 -20.66 -12.46
C PRO A 336 -15.78 -21.75 -11.42
N ARG A 337 -16.44 -21.66 -10.25
CA ARG A 337 -16.30 -22.64 -9.15
C ARG A 337 -16.54 -24.08 -9.59
N ASP A 338 -17.56 -24.27 -10.42
CA ASP A 338 -18.02 -25.61 -10.81
C ASP A 338 -16.98 -26.38 -11.62
N GLY A 339 -16.21 -25.70 -12.47
CA GLY A 339 -15.13 -26.35 -13.21
C GLY A 339 -13.98 -26.82 -12.31
N ILE A 340 -13.69 -26.12 -11.21
CA ILE A 340 -12.73 -26.62 -10.19
C ILE A 340 -13.24 -27.93 -9.59
N LEU A 341 -14.50 -27.93 -9.15
CA LEU A 341 -15.11 -29.09 -8.51
C LEU A 341 -15.16 -30.27 -9.48
N GLU A 342 -15.40 -30.03 -10.77
CA GLU A 342 -15.37 -31.04 -11.82
C GLU A 342 -13.96 -31.62 -12.01
N ILE A 343 -12.93 -30.78 -12.11
CA ILE A 343 -11.52 -31.22 -12.26
C ILE A 343 -11.10 -32.08 -11.06
N LEU A 344 -11.39 -31.65 -9.84
CA LEU A 344 -11.05 -32.38 -8.62
C LEU A 344 -11.78 -33.73 -8.56
N GLN A 345 -13.09 -33.76 -8.85
CA GLN A 345 -13.87 -35.00 -8.82
C GLN A 345 -13.43 -35.99 -9.91
N LYS A 346 -13.18 -35.51 -11.15
CA LYS A 346 -12.62 -36.33 -12.23
C LYS A 346 -11.24 -36.91 -11.88
N SER A 347 -10.50 -36.21 -11.04
CA SER A 347 -9.20 -36.66 -10.53
C SER A 347 -9.31 -37.56 -9.29
N GLY A 348 -10.51 -38.03 -8.94
CA GLY A 348 -10.73 -39.01 -7.87
C GLY A 348 -10.92 -38.43 -6.47
N PHE A 349 -11.14 -37.12 -6.33
CA PHE A 349 -11.58 -36.55 -5.04
C PHE A 349 -13.05 -36.90 -4.80
N LYS A 350 -13.38 -37.42 -3.61
CA LYS A 350 -14.79 -37.53 -3.19
C LYS A 350 -15.41 -36.13 -3.17
N ARG A 351 -16.70 -36.02 -3.50
CA ARG A 351 -17.41 -34.73 -3.58
C ARG A 351 -17.21 -33.87 -2.33
N THR A 352 -17.46 -34.41 -1.13
CA THR A 352 -17.27 -33.67 0.14
C THR A 352 -15.83 -33.19 0.33
N THR A 353 -14.85 -34.01 -0.04
CA THR A 353 -13.42 -33.65 0.00
C THR A 353 -13.09 -32.55 -1.02
N ALA A 354 -13.64 -32.59 -2.22
CA ALA A 354 -13.40 -31.57 -3.25
C ALA A 354 -13.88 -30.18 -2.77
N TYR A 355 -15.08 -30.11 -2.17
CA TYR A 355 -15.60 -28.87 -1.59
C TYR A 355 -14.75 -28.40 -0.41
N SER A 356 -14.42 -29.29 0.53
CA SER A 356 -13.59 -28.94 1.68
C SER A 356 -12.19 -28.45 1.28
N VAL A 357 -11.55 -29.08 0.30
CA VAL A 357 -10.25 -28.66 -0.22
C VAL A 357 -10.35 -27.31 -0.92
N LEU A 358 -11.38 -27.10 -1.74
CA LEU A 358 -11.61 -25.81 -2.40
C LEU A 358 -11.73 -24.68 -1.36
N ASP A 359 -12.61 -24.85 -0.37
CA ASP A 359 -12.86 -23.83 0.64
C ASP A 359 -11.59 -23.53 1.46
N GLN A 360 -10.81 -24.56 1.81
CA GLN A 360 -9.51 -24.39 2.48
C GLN A 360 -8.47 -23.68 1.61
N LEU A 361 -8.42 -23.94 0.30
CA LEU A 361 -7.50 -23.25 -0.62
C LEU A 361 -7.88 -21.76 -0.79
N ILE A 362 -9.16 -21.43 -0.75
CA ILE A 362 -9.66 -20.05 -0.74
C ILE A 362 -9.29 -19.37 0.58
N GLU A 363 -9.58 -20.00 1.71
CA GLU A 363 -9.28 -19.48 3.05
C GLU A 363 -7.79 -19.19 3.22
N LYS A 364 -6.95 -20.14 2.82
CA LYS A 364 -5.49 -20.01 2.85
C LYS A 364 -4.91 -19.16 1.70
N ARG A 365 -5.74 -18.59 0.82
CA ARG A 365 -5.35 -17.74 -0.33
C ARG A 365 -4.40 -18.39 -1.36
N PHE A 366 -4.39 -19.72 -1.45
CA PHE A 366 -3.74 -20.42 -2.56
C PHE A 366 -4.55 -20.31 -3.85
N LEU A 367 -5.86 -20.12 -3.71
CA LEU A 367 -6.81 -19.94 -4.79
C LEU A 367 -7.46 -18.56 -4.65
N ILE A 368 -7.37 -17.75 -5.69
CA ILE A 368 -7.82 -16.36 -5.71
C ILE A 368 -8.99 -16.17 -6.66
N ILE A 369 -9.78 -15.12 -6.40
CA ILE A 369 -10.97 -14.78 -7.19
C ILE A 369 -10.70 -13.48 -7.96
N ARG A 370 -10.94 -13.50 -9.27
CA ARG A 370 -10.82 -12.37 -10.19
C ARG A 370 -12.06 -12.36 -11.09
N GLU A 371 -12.84 -11.28 -11.04
CA GLU A 371 -14.03 -11.10 -11.89
C GLU A 371 -15.00 -12.30 -11.82
N GLY A 372 -15.18 -12.88 -10.63
CA GLY A 372 -16.04 -14.06 -10.41
C GLY A 372 -15.43 -15.39 -10.82
N ASN A 373 -14.24 -15.40 -11.44
CA ASN A 373 -13.49 -16.60 -11.79
C ASN A 373 -12.41 -16.92 -10.76
N TYR A 374 -12.10 -18.20 -10.63
CA TYR A 374 -11.13 -18.75 -9.71
C TYR A 374 -9.89 -19.21 -10.44
N ARG A 375 -8.72 -19.01 -9.82
CA ARG A 375 -7.43 -19.57 -10.27
C ARG A 375 -6.48 -19.77 -9.10
N ILE A 376 -5.47 -20.61 -9.30
CA ILE A 376 -4.33 -20.68 -8.39
C ILE A 376 -3.59 -19.34 -8.42
N SER A 377 -3.19 -18.85 -7.24
CA SER A 377 -2.32 -17.68 -7.14
C SER A 377 -1.02 -17.96 -7.90
N GLY A 378 -0.56 -16.97 -8.67
CA GLY A 378 0.66 -17.05 -9.45
C GLY A 378 1.89 -17.49 -8.66
N LYS A 379 1.89 -17.19 -7.35
CA LYS A 379 2.94 -17.62 -6.41
C LYS A 379 3.12 -19.13 -6.37
N PHE A 380 2.05 -19.91 -6.57
CA PHE A 380 2.09 -21.38 -6.49
C PHE A 380 2.09 -22.07 -7.86
N LYS A 381 1.89 -21.32 -8.95
CA LYS A 381 1.77 -21.87 -10.32
C LYS A 381 3.01 -22.63 -10.78
N PHE A 382 4.19 -22.20 -10.33
CA PHE A 382 5.50 -22.71 -10.77
C PHE A 382 6.15 -23.65 -9.76
N VAL A 383 5.39 -24.14 -8.77
CA VAL A 383 5.93 -24.99 -7.69
C VAL A 383 5.69 -26.45 -8.01
N ASP A 384 6.74 -27.25 -7.86
CA ASP A 384 6.65 -28.70 -7.95
C ASP A 384 6.45 -29.25 -6.53
N PHE A 385 5.22 -29.68 -6.23
CA PHE A 385 4.80 -30.17 -4.91
C PHE A 385 5.18 -31.62 -4.61
#